data_AF-A0A5C7F2F2-F1
#
_entry.id   AF-A0A5C7F2F2-F1
#
_cell.length_a   1.000
_cell.length_b   1.000
_cell.length_c   1.000
_cell.angle_alpha   90.00
_cell.angle_beta   90.00
_cell.angle_gamma   90.00
#
_symmetry.space_group_name_H-M   'P 1'
#
loop_
_entity.id
_entity.type
_entity.pdbx_description
1 polymer ?
#
loop_
_entity_poly.entity_id
_entity_poly.type
_entity_poly.pdbx_seq_one_letter_code
_entity_poly.pdbx_strand_id
1 'polypeptide(L)'
;MDQIKNILRTYQSTESIKATARTLKVSKNTVRHYYRLAAAYNEDLEIVLGLADEPLRQILYPDKAGAVADRKLIFEGKVDYWIKELQRPHVTRQVLFEEYKEEYPEGY
;
A
#
# COMPACT_ATOMS: atom_id res chain seq x y z
N MET A 1 -3.93 -1.72 7.69
CA MET A 1 -4.71 -0.46 7.59
C MET A 1 -5.16 0.03 8.95
N ASP A 2 -5.52 -0.86 9.87
CA ASP A 2 -6.14 -0.50 11.16
C ASP A 2 -5.29 0.41 12.04
N GLN A 3 -3.96 0.22 12.06
CA GLN A 3 -3.08 1.09 12.84
C GLN A 3 -3.13 2.56 12.38
N ILE A 4 -3.22 2.82 11.07
CA ILE A 4 -3.27 4.19 10.55
C ILE A 4 -4.65 4.81 10.79
N LYS A 5 -5.72 4.04 10.59
CA LYS A 5 -7.08 4.48 10.95
C LYS A 5 -7.16 4.83 12.45
N ASN A 6 -6.52 4.04 13.32
CA ASN A 6 -6.45 4.31 14.75
C ASN A 6 -5.67 5.59 15.07
N ILE A 7 -4.57 5.87 14.35
CA ILE A 7 -3.84 7.14 14.49
C ILE A 7 -4.74 8.33 14.14
N LEU A 8 -5.45 8.27 13.01
CA LEU A 8 -6.33 9.36 12.57
C LEU A 8 -7.53 9.56 13.50
N ARG A 9 -8.18 8.48 13.97
CA ARG A 9 -9.26 8.55 14.97
C ARG A 9 -8.80 9.13 16.30
N THR A 10 -7.63 8.69 16.78
CA THR A 10 -7.08 9.22 18.03
C THR A 10 -6.70 10.69 17.87
N TYR A 11 -6.17 11.08 16.70
CA TYR A 11 -5.93 12.48 16.39
C TYR A 11 -7.22 13.31 16.39
N GLN A 12 -8.29 12.82 15.76
CA GLN A 12 -9.60 13.47 15.76
C GLN A 12 -10.11 13.72 17.19
N SER A 13 -9.94 12.75 18.10
CA SER A 13 -10.37 12.90 19.50
C SER A 13 -9.48 13.80 20.36
N THR A 14 -8.21 13.97 20.00
CA THR A 14 -7.22 14.69 20.83
C THR A 14 -6.81 16.04 20.27
N GLU A 15 -7.10 16.28 18.98
CA GLU A 15 -6.71 17.45 18.17
C GLU A 15 -5.22 17.84 18.33
N SER A 16 -4.37 16.88 18.70
CA SER A 16 -3.00 17.15 19.10
C SER A 16 -2.06 16.01 18.73
N ILE A 17 -1.13 16.32 17.82
CA ILE A 17 -0.07 15.39 17.38
C ILE A 17 0.70 14.83 18.58
N LYS A 18 0.97 15.66 19.59
CA LYS A 18 1.71 15.24 20.79
C LYS A 18 0.89 14.28 21.65
N ALA A 19 -0.40 14.54 21.83
CA ALA A 19 -1.29 13.70 22.63
C ALA A 19 -1.53 12.35 21.94
N THR A 20 -1.79 12.36 20.63
CA THR A 20 -1.92 11.13 19.82
C THR A 20 -0.67 10.26 19.89
N ALA A 21 0.51 10.87 19.69
CA ALA A 21 1.79 10.14 19.73
C ALA A 21 2.04 9.49 21.10
N ARG A 22 1.71 10.18 22.19
CA ARG A 22 1.82 9.63 23.56
C ARG A 22 0.83 8.49 23.80
N THR A 23 -0.41 8.65 23.35
CA THR A 23 -1.49 7.67 23.55
C THR A 23 -1.19 6.36 22.83
N LEU A 24 -0.78 6.44 21.56
CA LEU A 24 -0.51 5.26 20.72
C LEU A 24 0.95 4.78 20.79
N LYS A 25 1.81 5.45 21.57
CA LYS A 25 3.25 5.17 21.66
C LYS A 25 3.95 5.14 20.30
N VAL A 26 3.57 6.05 19.40
CA VAL A 26 4.16 6.20 18.06
C VAL A 26 4.95 7.50 17.97
N SER A 27 5.82 7.62 16.96
CA SER A 27 6.57 8.86 16.76
C SER A 27 5.63 10.02 16.34
N LYS A 28 5.94 11.25 16.79
CA LYS A 28 5.21 12.46 16.35
C LYS A 28 5.30 12.66 14.84
N ASN A 29 6.38 12.21 14.22
CA ASN A 29 6.57 12.28 12.77
C ASN A 29 5.61 11.35 12.04
N THR A 30 5.37 10.16 12.57
CA THR A 30 4.39 9.19 12.02
C THR A 30 2.98 9.78 12.06
N VAL A 31 2.57 10.36 13.19
CA VAL A 31 1.25 11.00 13.31
C VAL A 31 1.14 12.17 12.33
N ARG A 32 2.14 13.05 12.29
CA ARG A 32 2.16 14.20 11.37
C ARG A 32 2.12 13.78 9.90
N HIS A 33 2.85 12.72 9.55
CA HIS A 33 2.90 12.21 8.18
C HIS A 33 1.52 11.75 7.72
N TYR A 34 0.88 10.86 8.47
CA TYR A 34 -0.45 10.35 8.10
C TYR A 34 -1.53 11.42 8.17
N TYR A 35 -1.47 12.34 9.14
CA TYR A 35 -2.36 13.49 9.18
C TYR A 35 -2.22 14.36 7.93
N ARG A 36 -0.99 14.69 7.50
CA ARG A 36 -0.76 15.49 6.29
C ARG A 36 -1.31 14.80 5.03
N LEU A 37 -1.13 13.49 4.91
CA LEU A 37 -1.67 12.73 3.78
C LEU A 37 -3.20 12.74 3.77
N ALA A 38 -3.83 12.55 4.93
CA ALA A 38 -5.29 12.63 5.06
C ALA A 38 -5.81 14.03 4.75
N ALA A 39 -5.22 15.07 5.36
CA ALA A 39 -5.61 16.47 5.17
C ALA A 39 -5.38 16.97 3.72
N ALA A 40 -4.39 16.40 3.01
CA ALA A 40 -4.17 16.71 1.60
C ALA A 40 -5.28 16.17 0.69
N TYR A 41 -6.01 15.13 1.12
CA TYR A 41 -7.17 14.62 0.40
C TYR A 41 -8.45 15.35 0.81
N ASN A 42 -8.70 15.51 2.11
CA ASN A 42 -9.82 16.26 2.64
C ASN A 42 -9.50 16.77 4.06
N GLU A 43 -9.87 18.01 4.37
CA GLU A 43 -9.70 18.58 5.71
C GLU A 43 -10.54 17.85 6.77
N ASP A 44 -11.69 17.29 6.35
CA ASP A 44 -12.53 16.49 7.23
C ASP A 44 -12.04 15.03 7.30
N LEU A 45 -11.51 14.66 8.46
CA LEU A 45 -11.03 13.31 8.75
C LEU A 45 -12.15 12.27 8.78
N GLU A 46 -13.41 12.65 9.02
CA GLU A 46 -14.53 11.69 8.97
C GLU A 46 -14.74 11.16 7.55
N ILE A 47 -14.62 12.05 6.56
CA ILE A 47 -14.72 11.69 5.15
C ILE A 47 -13.59 10.71 4.79
N VAL A 48 -12.35 10.99 5.23
CA VAL A 48 -11.20 10.11 4.99
C VAL A 48 -11.37 8.75 5.66
N LEU A 49 -11.88 8.72 6.90
CA LEU A 49 -12.09 7.49 7.66
C LEU A 49 -13.28 6.65 7.17
N GLY A 50 -14.24 7.28 6.49
CA GLY A 50 -15.38 6.64 5.84
C GLY A 50 -15.06 5.98 4.50
N LEU A 51 -13.89 6.25 3.92
CA LEU A 51 -13.46 5.63 2.67
C LEU A 51 -13.27 4.11 2.80
N ALA A 52 -13.56 3.40 1.72
CA ALA A 52 -13.19 2.00 1.56
C ALA A 52 -11.66 1.83 1.62
N ASP A 53 -11.22 0.62 1.95
CA ASP A 53 -9.79 0.36 2.19
C ASP A 53 -8.90 0.63 0.97
N GLU A 54 -9.41 0.44 -0.24
CA GLU A 54 -8.65 0.64 -1.48
C GLU A 54 -8.33 2.11 -1.76
N PRO A 55 -9.31 3.04 -1.85
CA PRO A 55 -9.01 4.46 -2.02
C PRO A 55 -8.19 5.02 -0.86
N LEU A 56 -8.43 4.55 0.37
CA LEU A 56 -7.64 4.96 1.53
C LEU A 56 -6.17 4.52 1.41
N ARG A 57 -5.91 3.32 0.88
CA ARG A 57 -4.53 2.86 0.59
C ARG A 57 -3.83 3.77 -0.40
N GLN A 58 -4.52 4.21 -1.45
CA GLN A 58 -3.93 5.10 -2.46
C GLN A 58 -3.53 6.45 -1.87
N ILE A 59 -4.37 7.01 -1.00
CA ILE A 59 -4.10 8.29 -0.31
C ILE A 59 -2.93 8.17 0.67
N LEU A 60 -2.88 7.08 1.45
CA LEU A 60 -1.88 6.90 2.50
C LEU A 60 -0.53 6.38 1.98
N TYR A 61 -0.50 5.79 0.77
CA TYR A 61 0.70 5.24 0.15
C TYR A 61 0.82 5.67 -1.32
N PRO A 62 0.97 6.98 -1.61
CA PRO A 62 0.97 7.50 -2.98
C PRO A 62 2.08 6.87 -3.84
N ASP A 63 3.29 6.71 -3.31
CA ASP A 63 4.44 6.14 -4.06
C ASP A 63 4.29 4.64 -4.34
N LYS A 64 3.45 3.93 -3.59
CA LYS A 64 3.26 2.48 -3.76
C LYS A 64 1.98 2.14 -4.50
N ALA A 65 1.04 3.09 -4.64
CA ALA A 65 -0.25 2.85 -5.26
C ALA A 65 -0.12 2.45 -6.75
N GLY A 66 0.65 3.21 -7.53
CA GLY A 66 0.87 2.91 -8.95
C GLY A 66 1.67 1.62 -9.15
N ALA A 67 2.85 1.53 -8.53
CA ALA A 67 3.73 0.38 -8.69
C ALA A 67 3.14 -0.95 -8.18
N VAL A 68 2.26 -0.94 -7.17
CA VAL A 68 1.56 -2.16 -6.71
C VAL A 68 0.45 -2.56 -7.69
N ALA A 69 -0.31 -1.59 -8.23
CA ALA A 69 -1.36 -1.87 -9.21
C ALA A 69 -0.80 -2.49 -10.49
N ASP A 70 0.28 -1.92 -11.01
CA ASP A 70 0.91 -2.41 -12.25
C ASP A 70 1.48 -3.82 -12.08
N ARG A 71 2.19 -4.08 -10.97
CA ARG A 71 2.71 -5.43 -10.65
C ARG A 71 1.61 -6.47 -10.51
N LYS A 72 0.51 -6.10 -9.85
CA LYS A 72 -0.62 -7.01 -9.66
C LYS A 72 -1.28 -7.35 -11.00
N LEU A 73 -1.48 -6.36 -11.87
CA LEU A 73 -2.02 -6.57 -13.22
C LEU A 73 -1.12 -7.47 -14.07
N ILE A 74 0.19 -7.24 -14.05
CA ILE A 74 1.15 -8.09 -14.77
C ILE A 74 1.09 -9.53 -14.24
N PHE A 75 1.07 -9.70 -12.91
CA PHE A 75 0.95 -11.01 -12.28
C PHE A 75 -0.36 -11.71 -12.69
N GLU A 76 -1.50 -11.02 -12.59
CA GLU A 76 -2.81 -11.57 -12.96
C GLU A 76 -2.87 -11.98 -14.43
N GLY A 77 -2.18 -11.25 -15.33
CA GLY A 77 -2.10 -11.61 -16.75
C GLY A 77 -1.20 -12.82 -17.05
N LYS A 78 -0.22 -13.12 -16.18
CA LYS A 78 0.81 -14.16 -16.43
C LYS A 78 0.66 -15.40 -15.54
N VAL A 79 -0.12 -15.33 -14.46
CA VAL A 79 -0.22 -16.41 -13.46
C VAL A 79 -0.67 -17.74 -14.08
N ASP A 80 -1.65 -17.72 -14.96
CA ASP A 80 -2.15 -18.94 -15.63
C ASP A 80 -1.09 -19.55 -16.56
N TYR A 81 -0.28 -18.72 -17.21
CA TYR A 81 0.83 -19.17 -18.04
C TYR A 81 1.92 -19.83 -17.18
N TRP A 82 2.35 -19.16 -16.11
CA TRP A 82 3.37 -19.70 -15.21
C TRP A 82 2.95 -21.00 -14.55
N ILE A 83 1.68 -21.13 -14.13
CA ILE A 83 1.15 -22.38 -13.57
C ILE A 83 1.25 -23.53 -14.58
N LYS A 84 0.92 -23.28 -15.86
CA LYS A 84 1.01 -24.30 -16.93
C LYS A 84 2.46 -24.68 -17.22
N GLU A 85 3.37 -23.71 -17.32
CA GLU A 85 4.77 -23.99 -17.62
C GLU A 85 5.48 -24.70 -16.47
N LEU A 86 5.16 -24.40 -15.21
CA LEU A 86 5.71 -25.10 -14.04
C LEU A 86 5.32 -26.59 -13.98
N GLN A 87 4.33 -27.04 -14.73
CA GLN A 87 3.99 -28.47 -14.84
C GLN A 87 4.89 -29.22 -15.84
N ARG A 88 5.68 -28.51 -16.65
CA ARG A 88 6.53 -29.13 -17.67
C ARG A 88 7.85 -29.63 -17.07
N PRO A 89 8.39 -30.76 -17.57
CA PRO A 89 9.72 -31.22 -17.18
C PRO A 89 10.77 -30.13 -17.47
N HIS A 90 11.70 -29.95 -16.54
CA HIS A 90 12.83 -29.01 -16.63
C HIS A 90 12.50 -27.51 -16.57
N VAL A 91 11.22 -27.11 -16.49
CA VAL A 91 10.87 -25.72 -16.19
C VAL A 91 10.99 -25.48 -14.69
N THR A 92 11.71 -24.41 -14.31
CA THR A 92 11.84 -24.00 -12.92
C THR A 92 11.34 -22.57 -12.73
N ARG A 93 11.05 -22.21 -11.48
CA ARG A 93 10.70 -20.83 -11.11
C ARG A 93 11.79 -19.83 -11.49
N GLN A 94 13.05 -20.26 -11.57
CA GLN A 94 14.16 -19.41 -11.97
C GLN A 94 14.08 -19.07 -13.47
N VAL A 95 13.82 -20.05 -14.33
CA VAL A 95 13.67 -19.84 -15.78
C VAL A 95 12.52 -18.86 -16.06
N LEU A 96 11.36 -19.05 -15.43
CA LEU A 96 10.22 -18.13 -15.60
C LEU A 96 10.50 -16.73 -15.06
N PHE A 97 11.38 -16.59 -14.06
CA PHE A 97 11.79 -15.30 -13.54
C PHE A 97 12.80 -14.60 -14.47
N GLU A 98 13.70 -15.36 -15.10
CA GLU A 98 14.60 -14.85 -16.14
C GLU A 98 13.79 -14.33 -17.34
N GLU A 99 12.80 -15.09 -17.82
CA GLU A 99 11.86 -14.63 -18.86
C GLU A 99 11.12 -13.34 -18.46
N TYR A 100 10.65 -13.28 -17.22
CA TYR A 100 10.01 -12.08 -16.68
C TYR A 100 10.95 -10.88 -16.65
N LYS A 101 12.22 -11.06 -16.30
CA LYS A 101 13.23 -9.98 -16.30
C LYS A 101 13.55 -9.46 -17.70
N GLU A 102 13.56 -10.34 -18.70
CA GLU A 102 13.76 -9.93 -20.09
C GLU A 102 12.58 -9.08 -20.60
N GLU A 103 11.36 -9.45 -20.25
CA GLU A 103 10.14 -8.71 -20.63
C GLU A 103 9.96 -7.42 -19.83
N TYR A 104 10.44 -7.39 -18.58
CA TYR A 104 10.38 -6.23 -17.68
C TYR A 104 11.78 -5.92 -17.11
N PRO A 105 12.64 -5.20 -17.85
CA PRO A 105 14.02 -4.88 -17.42
C PRO A 105 14.09 -4.01 -16.16
N GLU A 106 13.08 -3.15 -15.95
CA GLU A 106 12.88 -2.35 -14.73
C GLU A 106 12.04 -3.08 -13.67
N GLY A 107 11.70 -4.35 -13.93
CA GLY A 107 11.13 -5.27 -12.96
C GLY A 107 12.14 -5.68 -11.90
N TYR A 108 11.67 -6.37 -10.86
CA TYR A 108 12.52 -6.91 -9.77
C TYR A 108 13.69 -7.74 -10.29
#